data_AF-A0A5K1F030-F1
#
_entry.id   AF-A0A5K1F030-F1
#
_cell.length_a   1.000
_cell.length_b   1.000
_cell.length_c   1.000
_cell.angle_alpha   90.00
_cell.angle_beta   90.00
_cell.angle_gamma   90.00
#
_symmetry.space_group_name_H-M   'P 1'
#
loop_
_entity.id
_entity.type
_entity.pdbx_description
1 polymer ?
#
loop_
_entity_poly.entity_id
_entity_poly.type
_entity_poly.pdbx_seq_one_letter_code
_entity_poly.pdbx_strand_id
1 'polypeptide(L)'
;NITSTSDDGTSSVQWTGSISGNLISFDRGFQMIMLPGGMYMACPEDLSKNVSSSQSFHLEFCWMESSDTRQRLVRTFDTDGLAVSSTYFYETKV
;
A
#
# COMPACT_ATOMS: atom_id res chain seq x y z
N ASN A 1 12.73 5.12 4.85
CA ASN A 1 13.21 4.34 3.69
C ASN A 1 12.95 2.89 3.94
N ILE A 2 12.06 2.26 3.17
CA ILE A 2 11.86 0.82 3.18
C ILE A 2 12.58 0.28 1.96
N THR A 3 13.56 -0.60 2.17
CA THR A 3 14.32 -1.26 1.11
C THR A 3 14.04 -2.75 1.21
N SER A 4 13.52 -3.35 0.14
CA SER A 4 13.33 -4.80 0.01
C SER A 4 14.27 -5.31 -1.09
N THR A 5 15.02 -6.38 -0.80
CA THR A 5 15.99 -6.99 -1.73
C THR A 5 15.54 -8.41 -2.08
N SER A 6 15.36 -8.65 -3.38
CA SER A 6 15.30 -9.97 -4.02
C SER A 6 16.07 -9.89 -5.33
N ASP A 7 16.91 -10.89 -5.62
CA ASP A 7 17.71 -10.98 -6.85
C ASP A 7 16.82 -11.24 -8.07
N ASP A 8 16.23 -10.17 -8.64
CA ASP A 8 16.17 -9.83 -10.06
C ASP A 8 15.39 -8.50 -10.20
N GLY A 9 16.09 -7.39 -10.45
CA GLY A 9 15.49 -6.05 -10.64
C GLY A 9 15.06 -5.32 -9.34
N THR A 10 15.98 -4.57 -8.73
CA THR A 10 15.62 -3.65 -7.63
C THR A 10 14.69 -2.55 -8.17
N SER A 11 13.51 -2.40 -7.57
CA SER A 11 12.60 -1.28 -7.82
C SER A 11 12.45 -0.45 -6.56
N SER A 12 12.54 0.87 -6.69
CA SER A 12 12.25 1.82 -5.62
C SER A 12 11.09 2.71 -6.05
N VAL A 13 10.10 2.83 -5.18
CA VAL A 13 8.92 3.65 -5.40
C VAL A 13 8.90 4.73 -4.33
N GLN A 14 8.88 5.99 -4.76
CA GLN A 14 8.84 7.17 -3.89
C GLN A 14 7.54 7.92 -4.13
N TRP A 15 6.74 8.10 -3.07
CA TRP A 15 5.49 8.86 -3.11
C TRP A 15 5.55 10.02 -2.12
N THR A 16 4.97 11.14 -2.54
CA THR A 16 4.72 12.34 -1.72
C THR A 16 3.22 12.49 -1.51
N GLY A 17 2.84 13.20 -0.46
CA GLY A 17 1.44 13.39 -0.12
C GLY A 17 1.25 14.36 1.03
N SER A 18 0.00 14.54 1.42
CA SER A 18 -0.42 15.39 2.53
C SER A 18 -1.13 14.57 3.61
N ILE A 19 -1.11 15.06 4.84
CA ILE A 19 -1.80 14.46 5.98
C ILE A 19 -2.91 15.39 6.47
N SER A 20 -4.10 14.83 6.67
CA SER A 20 -5.25 15.52 7.26
C SER A 20 -5.90 14.62 8.31
N GLY A 21 -5.66 14.92 9.58
CA GLY A 21 -6.10 14.06 10.69
C GLY A 21 -5.41 12.70 10.62
N ASN A 22 -6.20 11.63 10.49
CA ASN A 22 -5.71 10.26 10.37
C ASN A 22 -5.66 9.74 8.92
N LEU A 23 -5.92 10.59 7.92
CA LEU A 23 -5.87 10.25 6.50
C LEU A 23 -4.62 10.85 5.86
N ILE A 24 -3.87 10.03 5.12
CA ILE A 24 -2.77 10.42 4.25
C ILE A 24 -3.25 10.28 2.81
N SER A 25 -3.18 11.35 2.02
CA SER A 25 -3.47 11.36 0.59
C SER A 25 -2.18 11.56 -0.19
N PHE A 26 -1.82 10.60 -1.02
CA PHE A 26 -0.64 10.65 -1.89
C PHE A 26 -0.99 11.32 -3.22
N ASP A 27 -0.07 12.13 -3.75
CA ASP A 27 -0.27 12.93 -4.97
C ASP A 27 -0.54 12.07 -6.22
N ARG A 28 -0.34 10.75 -6.12
CA ARG A 28 -0.58 9.75 -7.18
C ARG A 28 -1.98 9.10 -7.11
N GLY A 29 -2.91 9.65 -6.34
CA GLY A 29 -4.29 9.13 -6.26
C GLY A 29 -4.41 7.85 -5.43
N PHE A 30 -3.55 7.71 -4.43
CA PHE A 30 -3.61 6.62 -3.44
C PHE A 30 -3.77 7.23 -2.06
N GLN A 31 -4.48 6.57 -1.16
CA GLN A 31 -4.73 7.07 0.18
C GLN A 31 -4.54 5.98 1.22
N MET A 32 -4.18 6.40 2.43
CA MET A 32 -3.93 5.54 3.57
C MET A 32 -4.59 6.13 4.81
N ILE A 33 -5.46 5.34 5.47
CA ILE A 33 -6.13 5.73 6.72
C ILE A 33 -5.51 5.02 7.91
N MET A 34 -5.05 5.79 8.89
CA MET A 34 -4.56 5.30 10.18
C MET A 34 -5.74 4.90 11.05
N LEU A 35 -5.69 3.69 11.60
CA LEU A 35 -6.74 3.09 12.41
C LEU A 35 -6.24 2.81 13.82
N PRO A 36 -7.14 2.70 14.82
CA PRO A 36 -6.78 2.24 16.15
C PRO A 36 -6.10 0.87 16.13
N GLY A 37 -5.30 0.57 17.16
CA GLY A 37 -4.66 -0.74 17.32
C GLY A 37 -3.42 -0.95 16.44
N GLY A 38 -2.77 0.13 15.98
CA GLY A 38 -1.56 0.04 15.17
C GLY A 38 -1.81 -0.43 13.74
N MET A 39 -3.02 -0.22 13.23
CA MET A 39 -3.42 -0.65 11.89
C MET A 39 -3.46 0.52 10.90
N TYR A 40 -3.32 0.20 9.62
CA TYR A 40 -3.80 1.07 8.55
C TYR A 40 -4.40 0.26 7.42
N MET A 41 -5.25 0.93 6.63
CA MET A 41 -5.69 0.44 5.33
C MET A 41 -5.34 1.47 4.26
N ALA A 42 -4.99 1.01 3.07
CA ALA A 42 -4.68 1.88 1.95
C ALA A 42 -5.29 1.36 0.64
N CYS A 43 -5.72 2.29 -0.21
CA CYS A 43 -6.38 2.01 -1.48
C CYS A 43 -6.27 3.21 -2.43
N PRO A 44 -6.59 3.05 -3.73
CA PRO A 44 -6.79 4.19 -4.62
C PRO A 44 -7.90 5.10 -4.12
N GLU A 45 -7.78 6.40 -4.35
CA GLU A 45 -8.82 7.38 -4.02
C GLU A 45 -10.08 7.18 -4.88
N ASP A 46 -9.89 6.73 -6.13
CA ASP A 46 -10.97 6.47 -7.08
C ASP A 46 -10.63 5.28 -7.97
N LEU A 47 -11.21 4.12 -7.64
CA LEU A 47 -10.99 2.87 -8.37
C LEU A 47 -11.46 2.96 -9.83
N SER A 48 -12.48 3.78 -10.11
CA SER A 48 -13.01 3.91 -11.46
C SER A 48 -12.00 4.59 -12.40
N LYS A 49 -11.14 5.48 -11.87
CA LYS A 49 -10.04 6.07 -12.64
C LYS A 49 -8.99 5.03 -13.01
N ASN A 50 -8.64 4.11 -12.11
CA ASN A 50 -7.70 3.04 -12.42
C ASN A 50 -8.24 2.13 -13.54
N VAL A 51 -9.49 1.66 -13.42
CA VAL A 51 -10.10 0.79 -14.45
C VAL A 51 -10.25 1.52 -15.79
N SER A 52 -10.77 2.75 -15.78
CA SER A 52 -10.95 3.53 -17.03
C SER A 52 -9.65 3.94 -17.71
N SER A 53 -8.54 4.03 -16.96
CA SER A 53 -7.19 4.28 -17.51
C SER A 53 -6.41 3.00 -17.79
N SER A 54 -7.03 1.82 -17.66
CA SER A 54 -6.39 0.51 -17.79
C SER A 54 -5.11 0.40 -16.96
N GLN A 55 -5.18 0.84 -15.70
CA GLN A 55 -4.10 0.76 -14.73
C GLN A 55 -4.41 -0.28 -13.66
N SER A 56 -3.48 -1.19 -13.43
CA SER A 56 -3.51 -2.07 -12.26
C SER A 56 -3.48 -1.25 -10.97
N PHE A 57 -4.02 -1.81 -9.91
CA PHE A 57 -4.05 -1.18 -8.59
C PHE A 57 -3.89 -2.23 -7.48
N HIS A 58 -3.80 -1.77 -6.24
CA HIS A 58 -3.76 -2.66 -5.09
C HIS A 58 -4.54 -2.11 -3.91
N LEU A 59 -4.93 -3.00 -3.02
CA LEU A 59 -5.39 -2.68 -1.68
C LEU A 59 -4.36 -3.16 -0.69
N GLU A 60 -4.21 -2.45 0.42
CA GLU A 60 -3.23 -2.77 1.44
C GLU A 60 -3.83 -2.72 2.83
N PHE A 61 -3.50 -3.73 3.62
CA PHE A 61 -3.76 -3.77 5.05
C PHE A 61 -2.45 -3.98 5.79
N CYS A 62 -2.24 -3.21 6.86
CA CYS A 62 -1.09 -3.35 7.74
C CYS A 62 -1.53 -3.42 9.17
N TRP A 63 -0.81 -4.22 9.95
CA TRP A 63 -0.96 -4.29 11.39
C TRP A 63 0.41 -4.36 12.07
N MET A 64 0.67 -3.40 12.95
CA MET A 64 1.84 -3.39 13.84
C MET A 64 1.53 -4.27 15.06
N GLU A 65 2.29 -5.36 15.21
CA GLU A 65 2.15 -6.27 16.36
C GLU A 65 2.86 -5.73 17.61
N SER A 66 3.96 -5.02 17.39
CA SER A 66 4.75 -4.36 18.44
C SER A 66 5.27 -3.01 17.94
N SER A 67 6.01 -2.29 18.79
CA SER A 67 6.72 -1.06 18.38
C SER A 67 7.69 -1.25 17.22
N ASP A 68 8.16 -2.49 17.03
CA ASP A 68 9.29 -2.81 16.16
C ASP A 68 8.93 -3.81 15.07
N THR A 69 7.75 -4.42 15.10
CA THR A 69 7.33 -5.44 14.12
C THR A 69 5.97 -5.12 13.53
N ARG A 70 5.85 -5.34 12.23
CA ARG A 70 4.57 -5.21 11.53
C ARG A 70 4.44 -6.23 10.41
N GLN A 71 3.18 -6.57 10.13
CA GLN A 71 2.80 -7.36 8.98
C GLN A 71 2.01 -6.51 8.00
N ARG A 72 2.21 -6.71 6.70
CA ARG A 72 1.41 -6.08 5.64
C ARG A 72 0.91 -7.15 4.67
N LEU A 73 -0.31 -6.96 4.20
CA LEU A 73 -0.92 -7.77 3.15
C LEU A 73 -1.36 -6.83 2.03
N VAL A 74 -0.79 -7.02 0.84
CA VAL A 74 -1.13 -6.27 -0.37
C VAL A 74 -1.88 -7.20 -1.32
N ARG A 75 -3.11 -6.84 -1.69
CA ARG A 75 -3.90 -7.53 -2.72
C ARG A 75 -3.79 -6.74 -4.02
N THR A 76 -3.27 -7.37 -5.07
CA THR A 76 -3.08 -6.72 -6.38
C THR A 76 -4.18 -7.12 -7.34
N PHE A 77 -4.66 -6.14 -8.09
CA PHE A 77 -5.71 -6.29 -9.08
C PHE A 77 -5.17 -5.88 -10.46
N ASP A 78 -5.61 -6.58 -11.50
CA ASP A 78 -5.31 -6.21 -12.87
C ASP A 78 -6.12 -4.99 -13.34
N THR A 79 -6.02 -4.66 -14.62
CA THR A 79 -6.66 -3.49 -15.24
C THR A 79 -8.19 -3.60 -15.29
N ASP A 80 -8.73 -4.82 -15.18
CA ASP A 80 -10.17 -5.10 -15.20
C ASP A 80 -10.76 -5.19 -13.79
N GLY A 81 -9.91 -5.01 -12.77
CA GLY A 81 -10.30 -5.10 -11.36
C GLY A 81 -10.44 -6.54 -10.86
N LEU A 82 -9.87 -7.52 -11.56
CA LEU A 82 -9.78 -8.89 -11.08
C LEU A 82 -8.53 -9.04 -10.21
N ALA A 83 -8.69 -9.70 -9.07
CA ALA A 83 -7.60 -9.87 -8.12
C ALA A 83 -6.63 -10.98 -8.58
N VAL A 84 -5.40 -10.62 -8.92
CA VAL A 84 -4.42 -11.50 -9.57
C VAL A 84 -3.35 -12.06 -8.63
N SER A 85 -3.05 -11.37 -7.52
CA SER A 85 -2.04 -11.85 -6.56
C SER A 85 -2.22 -11.27 -5.17
N SER A 86 -1.54 -11.87 -4.20
CA SER A 86 -1.36 -11.33 -2.85
C SER A 86 0.11 -11.34 -2.50
N THR A 87 0.60 -10.26 -1.90
CA THR A 87 1.97 -10.16 -1.38
C THR A 87 1.91 -9.99 0.13
N TYR A 88 2.63 -10.85 0.84
CA TYR A 88 2.75 -10.80 2.30
C TYR A 88 4.11 -10.21 2.69
N PHE A 89 4.11 -9.32 3.67
CA PHE A 89 5.31 -8.71 4.23
C PHE A 89 5.35 -8.94 5.73
N TYR A 90 6.52 -9.30 6.22
CA TYR A 90 6.90 -9.26 7.62
C TYR A 90 8.12 -8.36 7.74
N GLU A 91 7.99 -7.26 8.49
CA GLU A 91 9.00 -6.20 8.53
C GLU A 91 9.37 -5.88 9.99
N THR A 92 10.67 -5.68 10.23
CA THR A 92 11.19 -5.19 11.51
C THR A 92 11.75 -3.79 11.33
N LYS A 93 11.46 -2.90 12.28
CA LYS A 93 12.01 -1.55 12.32
C LYS A 93 13.52 -1.60 12.63
N VAL A 94 14.30 -0.84 11.86
CA VAL A 94 15.76 -0.66 12.04
C VAL A 94 16.05 0.57 12.90
#